data_AF-G4YM57-F1
#
_entry.id   AF-G4YM57-F1
#
_cell.length_a   1.000
_cell.length_b   1.000
_cell.length_c   1.000
_cell.angle_alpha   90.00
_cell.angle_beta   90.00
_cell.angle_gamma   90.00
#
_symmetry.space_group_name_H-M   'P 1'
#
loop_
_entity.id
_entity.type
_entity.pdbx_description
1 polymer ?
#
loop_
_entity_poly.entity_id
_entity_poly.type
_entity_poly.pdbx_seq_one_letter_code
_entity_poly.pdbx_strand_id
1 'polypeptide(L)'
;MSHSQEAMDESFLMTNMSPQVGVGFNRGYWARLEGFMRHLAGKYDAIYVITGPLFLPKKNKRTGEYEVSYPVLSSPPDAIAVPTHFFKVVLGEKRGGEGFATAGFILPNKVIPENKDLRDFQAPLDVIEKQAGLIFFDKLDGVNKVDLCRENTCTLAAAYRRASSVDSQ
;
A
#
# COMPACT_ATOMS: atom_id res chain seq x y z
N MET A 1 13.14 -14.32 -5.35
CA MET A 1 12.10 -15.16 -5.98
C MET A 1 11.16 -15.64 -4.88
N SER A 2 9.88 -15.85 -5.19
CA SER A 2 8.93 -16.48 -4.25
C SER A 2 9.43 -17.87 -3.86
N HIS A 3 9.22 -18.28 -2.61
CA HIS A 3 9.62 -19.61 -2.12
C HIS A 3 8.63 -20.72 -2.53
N SER A 4 7.49 -20.37 -3.14
CA SER A 4 6.47 -21.31 -3.63
C SER A 4 5.86 -20.82 -4.96
N GLN A 5 5.76 -21.72 -5.94
CA GLN A 5 5.08 -21.46 -7.21
C GLN A 5 3.56 -21.36 -7.01
N GLU A 6 2.99 -22.24 -6.20
CA GLU A 6 1.56 -22.23 -5.85
C GLU A 6 1.15 -20.89 -5.24
N ALA A 7 1.90 -20.39 -4.25
CA ALA A 7 1.63 -19.09 -3.65
C ALA A 7 1.75 -17.92 -4.65
N MET A 8 2.61 -18.06 -5.67
CA MET A 8 2.68 -17.09 -6.75
C MET A 8 1.40 -17.14 -7.59
N ASP A 9 0.99 -18.34 -8.02
CA ASP A 9 -0.20 -18.54 -8.86
C ASP A 9 -1.48 -18.06 -8.15
N GLU A 10 -1.64 -18.36 -6.86
CA GLU A 10 -2.76 -17.89 -6.05
C GLU A 10 -2.85 -16.36 -5.98
N SER A 11 -1.71 -15.66 -6.03
CA SER A 11 -1.70 -14.19 -6.04
C SER A 11 -2.26 -13.58 -7.34
N PHE A 12 -2.39 -14.37 -8.42
CA PHE A 12 -2.98 -13.95 -9.69
C PHE A 12 -4.50 -14.16 -9.75
N LEU A 13 -5.13 -14.75 -8.72
CA LEU A 13 -6.58 -14.84 -8.65
C LEU A 13 -7.23 -13.45 -8.59
N MET A 14 -8.37 -13.28 -9.26
CA MET A 14 -9.08 -12.00 -9.32
C MET A 14 -9.60 -11.52 -7.95
N THR A 15 -9.72 -12.41 -6.97
CA THR A 15 -10.01 -12.07 -5.57
C THR A 15 -8.91 -11.26 -4.90
N ASN A 16 -7.69 -11.29 -5.44
CA ASN A 16 -6.55 -10.49 -5.00
C ASN A 16 -6.28 -9.29 -5.92
N MET A 17 -7.15 -9.04 -6.92
CA MET A 17 -6.97 -7.96 -7.89
C MET A 17 -7.93 -6.82 -7.62
N SER A 18 -7.45 -5.59 -7.86
CA SER A 18 -8.28 -4.39 -7.82
C SER A 18 -7.83 -3.46 -8.95
N PRO A 19 -8.75 -2.72 -9.62
CA PRO A 19 -8.36 -1.79 -10.67
C PRO A 19 -7.38 -0.72 -10.18
N GLN A 20 -6.22 -0.65 -10.82
CA GLN A 20 -5.14 0.27 -10.47
C GLN A 20 -4.68 1.06 -11.68
N VAL A 21 -4.31 2.32 -11.47
CA VAL A 21 -3.59 3.09 -12.50
C VAL A 21 -2.28 2.38 -12.83
N GLY A 22 -2.04 2.15 -14.13
CA GLY A 22 -0.90 1.35 -14.61
C GLY A 22 0.44 2.07 -14.45
N VAL A 23 0.81 2.90 -15.43
CA VAL A 23 2.09 3.63 -15.42
C VAL A 23 2.07 4.68 -14.31
N GLY A 24 3.15 4.76 -13.52
CA GLY A 24 3.31 5.77 -12.47
C GLY A 24 2.58 5.48 -11.16
N PHE A 25 1.78 4.40 -11.08
CA PHE A 25 1.23 3.89 -9.82
C PHE A 25 1.56 2.42 -9.62
N ASN A 26 0.80 1.46 -10.21
CA ASN A 26 1.08 0.02 -10.09
C ASN A 26 2.50 -0.31 -10.61
N ARG A 27 2.78 0.06 -11.87
CA ARG A 27 4.10 -0.06 -12.51
C ARG A 27 5.00 1.14 -12.16
N GLY A 28 5.11 1.45 -10.87
CA GLY A 28 5.83 2.63 -10.39
C GLY A 28 5.88 2.69 -8.86
N TYR A 29 5.23 3.70 -8.28
CA TYR A 29 5.29 3.99 -6.85
C TYR A 29 4.81 2.81 -5.98
N TRP A 30 3.75 2.12 -6.38
CA TRP A 30 3.20 0.97 -5.65
C TRP A 30 4.17 -0.22 -5.63
N ALA A 31 4.75 -0.58 -6.78
CA ALA A 31 5.78 -1.62 -6.86
C ALA A 31 7.03 -1.31 -6.02
N ARG A 32 7.42 -0.01 -5.94
CA ARG A 32 8.51 0.44 -5.07
C ARG A 32 8.16 0.30 -3.59
N LEU A 33 6.92 0.63 -3.22
CA LEU A 33 6.41 0.43 -1.86
C LEU A 33 6.39 -1.07 -1.50
N GLU A 34 5.97 -1.95 -2.41
CA GLU A 34 6.07 -3.40 -2.20
C GLU A 34 7.53 -3.87 -2.07
N GLY A 35 8.45 -3.25 -2.82
CA GLY A 35 9.89 -3.46 -2.66
C GLY A 35 10.40 -3.06 -1.28
N PHE A 36 9.94 -1.93 -0.75
CA PHE A 36 10.24 -1.51 0.61
C PHE A 36 9.74 -2.52 1.65
N MET A 37 8.51 -3.05 1.49
CA MET A 37 8.00 -4.10 2.40
C MET A 37 8.86 -5.36 2.37
N ARG A 38 9.32 -5.79 1.18
CA ARG A 38 10.28 -6.90 1.06
C ARG A 38 11.61 -6.61 1.74
N HIS A 39 12.09 -5.37 1.67
CA HIS A 39 13.33 -4.97 2.34
C HIS A 39 13.19 -5.01 3.87
N LEU A 40 12.02 -4.69 4.41
CA LEU A 40 11.75 -4.79 5.85
C LEU A 40 11.86 -6.24 6.36
N ALA A 41 11.54 -7.24 5.53
CA ALA A 41 11.68 -8.66 5.91
C ALA A 41 13.14 -9.07 6.18
N GLY A 42 14.12 -8.31 5.69
CA GLY A 42 15.53 -8.49 6.04
C GLY A 42 15.94 -7.84 7.37
N LYS A 43 15.08 -7.02 7.97
CA LYS A 43 15.38 -6.23 9.18
C LYS A 43 14.64 -6.69 10.44
N TYR A 44 13.46 -7.27 10.27
CA TYR A 44 12.59 -7.76 11.35
C TYR A 44 12.57 -9.29 11.33
N ASP A 45 12.23 -9.93 12.46
CA ASP A 45 12.11 -11.40 12.53
C ASP A 45 10.87 -11.87 11.74
N ALA A 46 9.80 -11.08 11.77
CA ALA A 46 8.61 -11.27 10.96
C ALA A 46 8.03 -9.93 10.49
N ILE A 47 7.42 -9.93 9.30
CA ILE A 47 6.67 -8.80 8.74
C ILE A 47 5.27 -9.28 8.35
N TYR A 48 4.25 -8.58 8.82
CA TYR A 48 2.86 -8.78 8.45
C TYR A 48 2.37 -7.54 7.70
N VAL A 49 1.83 -7.72 6.49
CA VAL A 49 1.35 -6.62 5.65
C VAL A 49 -0.11 -6.85 5.30
N ILE A 50 -0.95 -5.86 5.60
CA ILE A 50 -2.36 -5.83 5.20
C ILE A 50 -2.51 -4.74 4.14
N THR A 51 -3.11 -5.08 3.01
CA THR A 51 -3.30 -4.19 1.87
C THR A 51 -4.76 -4.19 1.47
N GLY A 52 -5.32 -3.04 1.13
CA GLY A 52 -6.69 -2.99 0.64
C GLY A 52 -7.06 -1.68 -0.07
N PRO A 53 -8.19 -1.67 -0.78
CA PRO A 53 -8.73 -0.47 -1.41
C PRO A 53 -9.42 0.47 -0.40
N LEU A 54 -9.53 1.74 -0.75
CA LEU A 54 -10.30 2.76 -0.01
C LEU A 54 -11.16 3.60 -0.96
N PHE A 55 -12.33 3.99 -0.45
CA PHE A 55 -13.32 4.84 -1.14
C PHE A 55 -13.54 6.10 -0.32
N LEU A 56 -12.59 7.04 -0.41
CA LEU A 56 -12.55 8.22 0.45
C LEU A 56 -13.49 9.32 -0.06
N PRO A 57 -14.22 10.01 0.85
CA PRO A 57 -15.13 11.08 0.47
C PRO A 57 -14.36 12.30 -0.02
N LYS A 58 -14.99 13.06 -0.91
CA LYS A 58 -14.52 14.39 -1.34
C LYS A 58 -15.62 15.41 -1.12
N LYS A 59 -15.25 16.60 -0.68
CA LYS A 59 -16.20 17.70 -0.54
C LYS A 59 -16.65 18.16 -1.93
N ASN A 60 -17.94 18.00 -2.21
CA ASN A 60 -18.56 18.52 -3.41
C ASN A 60 -18.54 20.05 -3.35
N LYS A 61 -17.90 20.69 -4.34
CA LYS A 61 -17.72 22.15 -4.35
C LYS A 61 -19.02 22.92 -4.56
N ARG A 62 -20.05 22.28 -5.14
CA ARG A 62 -21.34 22.90 -5.44
C ARG A 62 -22.31 22.78 -4.27
N THR A 63 -22.41 21.60 -3.66
CA THR A 63 -23.36 21.33 -2.55
C THR A 63 -22.73 21.62 -1.18
N GLY A 64 -21.40 21.52 -1.07
CA GLY A 64 -20.68 21.62 0.21
C GLY A 64 -20.67 20.32 1.01
N GLU A 65 -21.37 19.28 0.55
CA GLU A 65 -21.48 17.98 1.20
C GLU A 65 -20.28 17.08 0.89
N TYR A 66 -20.03 16.09 1.75
CA TYR A 66 -19.02 15.08 1.49
C TYR A 66 -19.66 13.89 0.78
N GLU A 67 -19.16 13.57 -0.40
CA GLU A 67 -19.68 12.49 -1.24
C GLU A 67 -18.58 11.49 -1.56
N VAL A 68 -18.93 10.20 -1.57
CA VAL A 68 -18.07 9.14 -2.08
C VAL A 68 -18.48 8.86 -3.52
N SER A 69 -17.56 9.04 -4.46
CA SER A 69 -17.77 8.77 -5.88
C SER A 69 -16.56 8.06 -6.45
N TYR A 70 -16.81 6.98 -7.18
CA TYR A 70 -15.78 6.17 -7.84
C TYR A 70 -16.32 5.59 -9.15
N PRO A 71 -15.48 5.44 -10.18
CA PRO A 71 -15.85 4.72 -11.38
C PRO A 71 -16.09 3.25 -11.10
N VAL A 72 -16.93 2.63 -11.91
CA VAL A 72 -17.02 1.17 -12.03
C VAL A 72 -16.59 0.77 -13.45
N LEU A 73 -15.90 -0.35 -13.57
CA LEU A 73 -15.62 -1.00 -14.85
C LEU A 73 -16.73 -2.00 -15.14
N SER A 74 -17.03 -2.21 -16.43
CA SER A 74 -18.16 -3.04 -16.88
C SER A 74 -19.53 -2.48 -16.49
N SER A 75 -20.59 -3.25 -16.74
CA SER A 75 -21.97 -2.97 -16.35
C SER A 75 -22.45 -3.94 -15.27
N PRO A 76 -23.43 -3.57 -14.44
CA PRO A 76 -24.05 -4.48 -13.47
C PRO A 76 -24.59 -5.77 -14.14
N PRO A 77 -24.54 -6.93 -13.46
CA PRO A 77 -24.08 -7.13 -12.07
C PRO A 77 -22.56 -7.26 -11.92
N ASP A 78 -21.81 -7.40 -13.01
CA ASP A 78 -20.36 -7.64 -13.01
C ASP A 78 -19.53 -6.36 -12.87
N ALA A 79 -20.12 -5.31 -12.29
CA ALA A 79 -19.48 -4.01 -12.14
C ALA A 79 -18.34 -4.08 -11.10
N ILE A 80 -17.13 -3.71 -11.51
CA ILE A 80 -15.95 -3.74 -10.64
C ILE A 80 -15.61 -2.31 -10.21
N ALA A 81 -15.64 -2.04 -8.91
CA ALA A 81 -15.32 -0.73 -8.37
C ALA A 81 -13.85 -0.35 -8.59
N VAL A 82 -13.58 0.89 -8.99
CA VAL A 82 -12.23 1.46 -9.10
C VAL A 82 -11.94 2.25 -7.83
N PRO A 83 -11.03 1.80 -6.94
CA PRO A 83 -10.78 2.48 -5.68
C PRO A 83 -10.22 3.89 -5.89
N THR A 84 -10.56 4.77 -4.95
CA THR A 84 -10.00 6.14 -4.94
C THR A 84 -8.55 6.15 -4.43
N HIS A 85 -8.25 5.28 -3.47
CA HIS A 85 -6.98 5.14 -2.80
C HIS A 85 -6.75 3.66 -2.46
N PHE A 86 -5.52 3.33 -2.08
CA PHE A 86 -5.15 2.06 -1.46
C PHE A 86 -4.45 2.34 -0.15
N PHE A 87 -4.58 1.42 0.80
CA PHE A 87 -3.77 1.41 2.01
C PHE A 87 -2.78 0.25 2.01
N LYS A 88 -1.68 0.46 2.74
CA LYS A 88 -0.87 -0.63 3.29
C LYS A 88 -0.65 -0.35 4.77
N VAL A 89 -0.87 -1.35 5.59
CA VAL A 89 -0.50 -1.36 7.00
C VAL A 89 0.53 -2.46 7.20
N VAL A 90 1.63 -2.14 7.88
CA VAL A 90 2.71 -3.08 8.17
C VAL A 90 2.95 -3.16 9.68
N LEU A 91 3.12 -4.39 10.16
CA LEU A 91 3.60 -4.72 11.50
C LEU A 91 4.90 -5.50 11.34
N GLY A 92 5.96 -5.02 12.00
CA GLY A 92 7.22 -5.73 12.12
C GLY A 92 7.45 -6.22 13.54
N GLU A 93 7.75 -7.50 13.68
CA GLU A 93 8.21 -8.10 14.93
C GLU A 93 9.72 -7.86 15.05
N LYS A 94 10.12 -7.09 16.05
CA LYS A 94 11.52 -6.69 16.24
C LYS A 94 12.36 -7.90 16.62
N ARG A 95 13.62 -7.87 16.20
CA ARG A 95 14.56 -8.97 16.43
C ARG A 95 14.69 -9.31 17.90
N GLY A 96 14.75 -10.60 18.22
CA GLY A 96 14.98 -11.07 19.59
C GLY A 96 13.84 -10.74 20.57
N GLY A 97 12.63 -10.49 20.05
CA GLY A 97 11.45 -10.24 20.89
C GLY A 97 11.40 -8.83 21.51
N GLU A 98 12.10 -7.86 20.93
CA GLU A 98 12.14 -6.46 21.41
C GLU A 98 10.85 -5.65 21.13
N GLY A 99 9.71 -6.32 20.97
CA GLY A 99 8.42 -5.73 20.70
C GLY A 99 8.12 -5.54 19.21
N PHE A 100 7.28 -4.56 18.90
CA PHE A 100 6.70 -4.39 17.57
C PHE A 100 6.84 -2.97 17.04
N ALA A 101 6.99 -2.85 15.72
CA ALA A 101 6.93 -1.58 15.00
C ALA A 101 5.78 -1.59 14.00
N THR A 102 5.08 -0.47 13.83
CA THR A 102 3.99 -0.35 12.86
C THR A 102 4.08 0.90 12.02
N ALA A 103 3.61 0.84 10.78
CA ALA A 103 3.31 2.01 9.95
C ALA A 103 2.10 1.75 9.07
N GLY A 104 1.37 2.82 8.77
CA GLY A 104 0.24 2.84 7.86
C GLY A 104 0.46 3.86 6.75
N PHE A 105 0.03 3.52 5.54
CA PHE A 105 0.15 4.40 4.37
C PHE A 105 -1.17 4.44 3.60
N ILE A 106 -1.58 5.63 3.14
CA ILE A 106 -2.72 5.84 2.25
C ILE A 106 -2.21 6.51 0.97
N LEU A 107 -2.32 5.81 -0.17
CA LEU A 107 -1.85 6.29 -1.46
C LEU A 107 -3.04 6.48 -2.42
N PRO A 108 -3.13 7.62 -3.13
CA PRO A 108 -4.17 7.82 -4.13
C PRO A 108 -3.96 6.90 -5.34
N ASN A 109 -5.04 6.33 -5.87
CA ASN A 109 -5.02 5.49 -7.08
C ASN A 109 -4.85 6.38 -8.33
N LYS A 110 -3.68 7.00 -8.46
CA LYS A 110 -3.29 7.93 -9.53
C LYS A 110 -1.78 7.92 -9.69
N VAL A 111 -1.28 8.53 -10.77
CA VAL A 111 0.16 8.73 -10.96
C VAL A 111 0.76 9.49 -9.77
N ILE A 112 1.82 8.93 -9.17
CA ILE A 112 2.57 9.57 -8.10
C ILE A 112 3.99 9.87 -8.61
N PRO A 113 4.46 11.13 -8.56
CA PRO A 113 5.82 11.48 -8.95
C PRO A 113 6.87 10.67 -8.16
N GLU A 114 7.92 10.21 -8.84
CA GLU A 114 8.91 9.32 -8.22
C GLU A 114 9.67 9.94 -7.04
N ASN A 115 9.81 11.27 -7.04
CA ASN A 115 10.49 12.04 -6.03
C ASN A 115 9.63 12.33 -4.79
N LYS A 116 8.36 11.91 -4.76
CA LYS A 116 7.53 12.05 -3.56
C LYS A 116 8.03 11.14 -2.44
N ASP A 117 8.18 11.72 -1.25
CA ASP A 117 8.55 10.98 -0.04
C ASP A 117 7.41 10.03 0.36
N LEU A 118 7.73 8.83 0.81
CA LEU A 118 6.73 7.88 1.31
C LEU A 118 6.04 8.40 2.57
N ARG A 119 6.76 9.18 3.39
CA ARG A 119 6.24 9.78 4.62
C ARG A 119 5.11 10.77 4.35
N ASP A 120 5.05 11.38 3.16
CA ASP A 120 3.90 12.21 2.73
C ASP A 120 2.59 11.42 2.69
N PHE A 121 2.68 10.09 2.58
CA PHE A 121 1.53 9.18 2.53
C PHE A 121 1.32 8.42 3.84
N GLN A 122 2.16 8.64 4.86
CA GLN A 122 2.00 7.99 6.16
C GLN A 122 0.74 8.50 6.85
N ALA A 123 -0.06 7.57 7.38
CA ALA A 123 -1.27 7.87 8.14
C ALA A 123 -1.28 7.06 9.44
N PRO A 124 -1.82 7.61 10.53
CA PRO A 124 -2.08 6.84 11.75
C PRO A 124 -2.95 5.61 11.45
N LEU A 125 -2.70 4.49 12.14
CA LEU A 125 -3.46 3.26 11.96
C LEU A 125 -4.95 3.47 12.24
N ASP A 126 -5.30 4.23 13.30
CA ASP A 126 -6.69 4.52 13.66
C ASP A 126 -7.44 5.29 12.58
N VAL A 127 -6.73 6.14 11.81
CA VAL A 127 -7.30 6.82 10.64
C VAL A 127 -7.59 5.81 9.54
N ILE A 128 -6.66 4.89 9.24
CA ILE A 128 -6.87 3.88 8.20
C ILE A 128 -8.01 2.94 8.59
N GLU A 129 -8.07 2.50 9.85
CA GLU A 129 -9.16 1.66 10.39
C GLU A 129 -10.53 2.32 10.21
N LYS A 130 -10.65 3.60 10.60
CA LYS A 130 -11.89 4.39 10.41
C LYS A 130 -12.30 4.51 8.95
N GLN A 131 -11.34 4.69 8.03
CA GLN A 131 -11.64 4.82 6.60
C GLN A 131 -11.91 3.47 5.91
N ALA A 132 -11.31 2.39 6.41
CA ALA A 132 -11.45 1.05 5.84
C ALA A 132 -12.64 0.27 6.43
N GLY A 133 -13.11 0.64 7.62
CA GLY A 133 -14.08 -0.15 8.38
C GLY A 133 -13.49 -1.47 8.88
N LEU A 134 -12.19 -1.48 9.20
CA LEU A 134 -11.42 -2.65 9.62
C LEU A 134 -10.74 -2.38 10.97
N ILE A 135 -10.33 -3.45 11.64
CA ILE A 135 -9.46 -3.40 12.82
C ILE A 135 -8.19 -4.19 12.47
N PHE A 136 -7.02 -3.60 12.70
CA PHE A 136 -5.74 -4.24 12.39
C PHE A 136 -5.01 -4.63 13.67
N PHE A 137 -4.49 -5.86 13.70
CA PHE A 137 -3.67 -6.38 14.80
C PHE A 137 -4.31 -6.29 16.20
N ASP A 138 -5.63 -6.49 16.27
CA ASP A 138 -6.45 -6.55 17.50
C ASP A 138 -5.85 -7.47 18.59
N LYS A 139 -5.23 -8.59 18.19
CA LYS A 139 -4.54 -9.50 19.11
C LYS A 139 -3.36 -8.88 19.85
N LEU A 140 -2.91 -7.70 19.44
CA LEU A 140 -1.82 -6.96 20.06
C LEU A 140 -2.34 -5.70 20.79
N ASP A 141 -3.63 -5.57 21.06
CA ASP A 141 -4.15 -4.45 21.84
C ASP A 141 -3.48 -4.35 23.22
N GLY A 142 -3.16 -3.12 23.63
CA GLY A 142 -2.39 -2.86 24.86
C GLY A 142 -0.88 -3.11 24.75
N VAL A 143 -0.39 -3.74 23.66
CA VAL A 143 1.05 -3.88 23.41
C VAL A 143 1.57 -2.61 22.73
N ASN A 144 2.60 -2.00 23.33
CA ASN A 144 3.26 -0.82 22.76
C ASN A 144 3.86 -1.14 21.37
N LYS A 145 3.54 -0.31 20.38
CA LYS A 145 4.05 -0.40 19.01
C LYS A 145 4.75 0.90 18.69
N VAL A 146 6.03 0.83 18.33
CA VAL A 146 6.76 2.01 17.90
C VAL A 146 6.44 2.35 16.45
N ASP A 147 6.64 3.61 16.06
CA ASP A 147 6.50 4.03 14.67
C ASP A 147 7.66 3.47 13.84
N LEU A 148 7.32 2.59 12.88
CA LEU A 148 8.29 1.94 12.01
C LEU A 148 9.10 2.96 11.19
N CYS A 149 8.51 4.10 10.84
CA CYS A 149 9.18 5.18 10.11
C CYS A 149 10.03 6.11 10.98
N ARG A 150 10.03 5.93 12.30
CA ARG A 150 11.06 6.55 13.17
C ARG A 150 12.32 5.69 13.23
N GLU A 151 12.17 4.37 13.25
CA GLU A 151 13.30 3.42 13.27
C GLU A 151 13.88 3.17 11.87
N ASN A 152 13.07 3.36 10.83
CA ASN A 152 13.47 3.25 9.44
C ASN A 152 13.29 4.59 8.73
N THR A 153 14.18 4.92 7.81
CA THR A 153 14.06 6.14 7.00
C THR A 153 12.75 6.19 6.20
N CYS A 154 12.08 5.05 5.99
CA CYS A 154 10.89 4.92 5.13
C CYS A 154 11.13 5.54 3.76
N THR A 155 12.30 5.31 3.18
CA THR A 155 12.68 5.80 1.87
C THR A 155 12.50 4.69 0.83
N LEU A 156 11.86 5.03 -0.29
CA LEU A 156 11.71 4.10 -1.41
C LEU A 156 12.98 4.11 -2.27
N ALA A 157 13.45 2.93 -2.68
CA ALA A 157 14.52 2.80 -3.66
C ALA A 157 14.21 3.62 -4.92
N ALA A 158 15.23 4.16 -5.59
CA ALA A 158 15.03 4.88 -6.86
C ALA A 158 14.34 3.98 -7.89
N ALA A 159 13.55 4.58 -8.81
CA ALA A 159 12.95 3.81 -9.88
C ALA A 159 14.04 3.11 -10.71
N TYR A 160 13.79 1.84 -11.06
CA TYR A 160 14.68 1.09 -11.91
C TYR A 160 14.68 1.72 -13.30
N ARG A 161 15.74 2.47 -13.65
CA ARG A 161 15.95 2.91 -15.02
C ARG A 161 16.40 1.69 -15.81
N ARG A 162 15.59 1.24 -16.77
CA ARG A 162 16.12 0.36 -17.82
C ARG A 162 17.33 1.08 -18.41
N ALA A 163 18.48 0.40 -18.48
CA ALA A 163 19.58 0.87 -19.29
C ALA A 163 19.02 1.18 -20.68
N SER A 164 19.17 2.43 -21.13
CA SER A 164 18.87 2.80 -22.51
C SER A 164 19.60 1.81 -23.40
N SER A 165 18.88 1.21 -24.35
CA SER A 165 19.48 0.45 -25.43
C SER A 165 20.69 1.21 -25.94
N VAL A 166 21.85 0.55 -25.93
CA VAL A 166 23.03 1.00 -26.66
C VAL A 166 22.55 1.23 -28.09
N ASP A 167 22.57 2.48 -28.55
CA ASP A 167 22.38 2.82 -29.95
C ASP A 167 23.44 2.04 -30.74
N SER A 168 22.97 1.03 -31.46
CA SER A 168 23.72 0.38 -32.53
C SER A 168 24.04 1.42 -33.61
N GLN A 169 25.33 1.47 -33.94
CA GLN A 169 25.98 2.25 -35.00
C GLN A 169 25.25 2.16 -36.34
#